data_AF-A0A959T319-F1
#
_entry.id   AF-A0A959T319-F1
#
_cell.length_a   1.000
_cell.length_b   1.000
_cell.length_c   1.000
_cell.angle_alpha   90.00
_cell.angle_beta   90.00
_cell.angle_gamma   90.00
#
_symmetry.space_group_name_H-M   'P 1'
#
loop_
_entity.id
_entity.type
_entity.pdbx_description
1 polymer ?
#
loop_
_entity_poly.entity_id
_entity_poly.type
_entity_poly.pdbx_seq_one_letter_code
_entity_poly.pdbx_strand_id
1 'polypeptide(L)'
;VNGVLVRNGDHAPVRVLVAPRSQQLITLGGERTFRPGSRAQAEVAWSRLDRNTFSSLDEADDQGVGLFLKGLHELPTGGRDTTLKVVLNGSLETFTKDFRFIERYRAVEFERNWNALTVVQDGDQVLADAGVGLRGRSIGAIGYGVETFHIRDRYDGVRQVINSDLHVGPWDLVGTASLLTAS
;
A
#
# COMPACT_ATOMS: atom_id res chain seq x y z
N VAL A 1 10.19 35.09 -64.47
CA VAL A 1 9.98 34.34 -63.21
C VAL A 1 11.18 34.66 -62.32
N ASN A 2 11.07 35.71 -61.50
CA ASN A 2 12.21 36.31 -60.78
C ASN A 2 12.25 35.74 -59.36
N GLY A 3 13.04 34.69 -59.15
CA GLY A 3 13.11 33.86 -57.95
C GLY A 3 13.52 34.56 -56.65
N VAL A 4 12.68 35.48 -56.16
CA VAL A 4 12.82 36.06 -54.83
C VAL A 4 12.04 35.20 -53.84
N LEU A 5 12.76 34.40 -53.06
CA LEU A 5 12.22 33.68 -51.91
C LEU A 5 12.08 34.65 -50.74
N VAL A 6 10.84 35.06 -50.45
CA VAL A 6 10.50 35.86 -49.29
C VAL A 6 10.06 34.92 -48.16
N ARG A 7 10.81 34.87 -47.05
CA ARG A 7 10.44 34.10 -45.85
C ARG A 7 9.66 35.00 -44.87
N ASN A 8 8.33 34.92 -44.91
CA ASN A 8 7.40 35.70 -44.08
C ASN A 8 6.99 35.02 -42.76
N GLY A 9 7.86 34.20 -42.14
CA GLY A 9 7.46 33.40 -40.99
C GLY A 9 8.51 33.38 -39.87
N ASP A 10 8.09 33.75 -38.67
CA ASP A 10 8.91 33.77 -37.44
C ASP A 10 8.85 32.43 -36.68
N HIS A 11 8.31 31.39 -37.33
CA HIS A 11 8.10 30.08 -36.71
C HIS A 11 9.20 29.10 -37.13
N ALA A 12 10.02 28.69 -36.16
CA ALA A 12 10.85 27.52 -36.30
C ALA A 12 10.00 26.26 -36.08
N PRO A 13 10.15 25.20 -36.89
CA PRO A 13 9.52 23.91 -36.62
C PRO A 13 10.21 23.24 -35.42
N VAL A 14 9.87 23.65 -34.20
CA VAL A 14 10.37 23.05 -32.96
C VAL A 14 9.51 21.83 -32.64
N ARG A 15 10.10 20.64 -32.72
CA ARG A 15 9.48 19.40 -32.26
C ARG A 15 10.16 18.96 -30.96
N VAL A 16 9.46 19.08 -29.85
CA VAL A 16 9.95 18.55 -28.56
C VAL A 16 9.87 17.03 -28.62
N LEU A 17 11.02 16.37 -28.57
CA LEU A 17 11.10 14.91 -28.47
C LEU A 17 10.88 14.52 -27.01
N VAL A 18 9.96 13.59 -26.78
CA VAL A 18 9.83 12.97 -25.46
C VAL A 18 11.04 12.07 -25.26
N ALA A 19 11.80 12.31 -24.19
CA ALA A 19 12.93 11.45 -23.86
C ALA A 19 12.45 10.01 -23.62
N PRO A 20 13.19 8.99 -24.09
CA PRO A 20 12.91 7.61 -23.73
C PRO A 20 13.03 7.44 -22.21
N ARG A 21 12.07 6.71 -21.63
CA ARG A 21 11.98 6.43 -20.19
C ARG A 21 12.07 4.93 -19.96
N SER A 22 12.67 4.54 -18.84
CA SER A 22 12.75 3.14 -18.41
C SER A 22 12.28 3.01 -16.96
N GLN A 23 11.42 2.05 -16.69
CA GLN A 23 10.98 1.73 -15.33
C GLN A 23 11.20 0.24 -15.04
N GLN A 24 11.81 -0.04 -13.90
CA GLN A 24 12.16 -1.38 -13.45
C GLN A 24 11.69 -1.56 -12.01
N LEU A 25 11.21 -2.77 -11.70
CA LEU A 25 10.81 -3.18 -10.37
C LEU A 25 11.23 -4.63 -10.16
N ILE A 26 11.92 -4.89 -9.07
CA ILE A 26 12.34 -6.23 -8.63
C ILE A 26 11.80 -6.42 -7.22
N THR A 27 11.10 -7.53 -6.99
CA THR A 27 10.63 -7.92 -5.66
C THR A 27 11.17 -9.30 -5.30
N LEU A 28 11.46 -9.50 -4.02
CA LEU A 28 11.84 -10.79 -3.47
C LEU A 28 11.11 -10.96 -2.14
N GLY A 29 10.30 -12.01 -2.06
CA GLY A 29 9.51 -12.28 -0.87
C GLY A 29 9.37 -13.76 -0.57
N GLY A 30 8.96 -14.05 0.66
CA GLY A 30 8.71 -15.38 1.15
C GLY A 30 7.66 -15.40 2.25
N GLU A 31 6.91 -16.49 2.31
CA GLU A 31 5.96 -16.78 3.38
C GLU A 31 6.39 -18.06 4.11
N ARG A 32 6.31 -18.05 5.44
CA ARG A 32 6.58 -19.23 6.26
C ARG A 32 5.43 -19.48 7.23
N THR A 33 4.94 -20.71 7.23
CA THR A 33 4.10 -21.24 8.30
C THR A 33 5.00 -21.94 9.33
N PHE A 34 5.09 -21.41 10.55
CA PHE A 34 5.95 -21.95 11.60
C PHE A 34 5.32 -23.14 12.31
N ARG A 35 4.00 -23.06 12.52
CA ARG A 35 3.15 -24.08 13.14
C ARG A 35 1.69 -23.82 12.72
N PRO A 36 0.76 -24.77 12.93
CA PRO A 36 -0.65 -24.52 12.63
C PRO A 36 -1.14 -23.23 13.28
N GLY A 37 -1.70 -22.33 12.47
CA GLY A 37 -2.16 -21.02 12.92
C GLY A 37 -1.05 -19.99 13.20
N SER A 38 0.21 -20.20 12.79
CA SER A 38 1.26 -19.17 12.88
C SER A 38 1.96 -18.99 11.54
N ARG A 39 1.85 -17.81 10.96
CA ARG A 39 2.42 -17.48 9.65
C ARG A 39 3.07 -16.10 9.68
N ALA A 40 4.19 -15.97 8.97
CA ALA A 40 4.77 -14.69 8.64
C ALA A 40 5.13 -14.60 7.16
N GLN A 41 5.13 -13.38 6.64
CA GLN A 41 5.54 -13.03 5.29
C GLN A 41 6.51 -11.85 5.38
N ALA A 42 7.51 -11.87 4.51
CA ALA A 42 8.39 -10.74 4.29
C ALA A 42 8.64 -10.57 2.79
N GLU A 43 8.66 -9.34 2.31
CA GLU A 43 9.00 -8.98 0.95
C GLU A 43 9.85 -7.71 0.95
N VAL A 44 10.91 -7.71 0.14
CA VAL A 44 11.71 -6.52 -0.15
C VAL A 44 11.56 -6.18 -1.64
N ALA A 45 11.57 -4.90 -1.94
CA ALA A 45 11.43 -4.40 -3.29
C ALA A 45 12.49 -3.34 -3.59
N TRP A 46 12.95 -3.32 -4.84
CA TRP A 46 13.77 -2.25 -5.39
C TRP A 46 13.17 -1.80 -6.71
N SER A 47 13.12 -0.49 -6.93
CA SER A 47 12.64 0.11 -8.17
C SER A 47 13.64 1.11 -8.72
N ARG A 48 13.66 1.25 -10.05
CA ARG A 48 14.34 2.32 -10.76
C ARG A 48 13.41 2.98 -11.77
N LEU A 49 13.35 4.30 -11.80
CA LEU A 49 12.68 5.08 -12.84
C LEU A 49 13.66 6.06 -13.48
N ASP A 50 14.24 5.67 -14.61
CA ASP A 50 15.06 6.55 -15.44
C ASP A 50 14.15 7.37 -16.36
N ARG A 51 14.11 8.68 -16.13
CA ARG A 51 13.28 9.64 -16.88
C ARG A 51 13.89 10.07 -18.21
N ASN A 52 15.17 9.78 -18.45
CA ASN A 52 15.87 10.08 -19.69
C ASN A 52 17.13 9.19 -19.82
N THR A 53 17.00 8.09 -20.56
CA THR A 53 18.09 7.10 -20.72
C THR A 53 19.33 7.60 -21.47
N PHE A 54 19.35 8.87 -21.90
CA PHE A 54 20.51 9.53 -22.51
C PHE A 54 21.25 10.46 -21.56
N SER A 55 20.75 10.68 -20.34
CA SER A 55 21.34 11.58 -19.35
C SER A 55 21.82 10.80 -18.13
N SER A 56 23.06 11.06 -17.71
CA SER A 56 23.62 10.52 -16.46
C SER A 56 23.60 11.52 -15.30
N LEU A 57 22.98 12.70 -15.49
CA LEU A 57 22.78 13.68 -14.42
C LEU A 57 21.64 13.21 -13.49
N ASP A 58 21.83 13.41 -12.19
CA ASP A 58 20.84 13.17 -11.12
C ASP A 58 20.36 11.71 -10.91
N GLU A 59 21.02 10.68 -11.45
CA GLU A 59 20.63 9.24 -11.32
C GLU A 59 20.42 8.72 -9.86
N ALA A 60 20.84 9.49 -8.85
CA ALA A 60 20.65 9.13 -7.44
C ALA A 60 19.18 9.17 -6.98
N ASP A 61 18.31 9.96 -7.63
CA ASP A 61 16.88 10.04 -7.31
C ASP A 61 16.01 9.06 -8.14
N ASP A 62 16.62 8.27 -9.02
CA ASP A 62 15.93 7.28 -9.84
C ASP A 62 15.53 6.03 -9.04
N GLN A 63 16.18 5.76 -7.90
CA GLN A 63 16.08 4.48 -7.19
C GLN A 63 15.28 4.57 -5.90
N GLY A 64 14.47 3.56 -5.65
CA GLY A 64 13.74 3.42 -4.39
C GLY A 64 13.75 2.00 -3.85
N VAL A 65 13.49 1.88 -2.55
CA VAL A 65 13.38 0.59 -1.86
C VAL A 65 12.06 0.51 -1.10
N GLY A 66 11.55 -0.70 -0.96
CA GLY A 66 10.34 -1.02 -0.21
C GLY A 66 10.50 -2.26 0.65
N LEU A 67 9.74 -2.32 1.73
CA LEU A 67 9.66 -3.44 2.66
C LEU A 67 8.20 -3.70 2.99
N PHE A 68 7.80 -4.97 2.97
CA PHE A 68 6.52 -5.45 3.45
C PHE A 68 6.73 -6.61 4.43
N LEU A 69 6.10 -6.53 5.60
CA LEU A 69 6.09 -7.57 6.63
C LEU A 69 4.65 -7.85 7.03
N LYS A 70 4.31 -9.12 7.25
CA LYS A 70 2.99 -9.51 7.75
C LYS A 70 3.07 -10.69 8.69
N GLY A 71 2.31 -10.65 9.78
CA GLY A 71 2.20 -11.72 10.76
C GLY A 71 0.75 -12.09 11.05
N LEU A 72 0.52 -13.38 11.28
CA LEU A 72 -0.75 -13.91 11.74
C LEU A 72 -0.49 -14.99 12.80
N HIS A 73 -1.20 -14.91 13.91
CA HIS A 73 -1.22 -15.95 14.92
C HIS A 73 -2.62 -16.26 15.45
N GLU A 74 -3.05 -17.51 15.33
CA GLU A 74 -4.26 -18.06 15.94
C GLU A 74 -3.94 -18.86 17.19
N LEU A 75 -4.60 -18.50 18.29
CA LEU A 75 -4.49 -19.12 19.60
C LEU A 75 -5.81 -19.83 19.92
N PRO A 76 -5.84 -21.18 20.01
CA PRO A 76 -7.01 -21.89 20.51
C PRO A 76 -7.33 -21.45 21.94
N THR A 77 -8.61 -21.28 22.27
CA THR A 77 -9.02 -20.83 23.62
C THR A 77 -9.06 -21.96 24.64
N GLY A 78 -8.94 -23.22 24.21
CA GLY A 78 -8.93 -24.40 25.09
C GLY A 78 -10.27 -24.74 25.75
N GLY A 79 -11.35 -24.04 25.38
CA GLY A 79 -12.69 -24.28 25.89
C GLY A 79 -13.41 -25.46 25.22
N ARG A 80 -14.70 -25.62 25.54
CA ARG A 80 -15.56 -26.66 24.93
C ARG A 80 -15.69 -26.52 23.42
N ASP A 81 -15.68 -25.28 22.91
CA ASP A 81 -15.65 -25.02 21.49
C ASP A 81 -14.20 -25.08 20.98
N THR A 82 -13.83 -26.22 20.39
CA THR A 82 -12.50 -26.45 19.82
C THR A 82 -12.20 -25.61 18.59
N THR A 83 -13.22 -24.95 18.01
CA THR A 83 -13.07 -24.08 16.85
C THR A 83 -12.79 -22.63 17.24
N LEU A 84 -13.04 -22.27 18.51
CA LEU A 84 -12.87 -20.91 19.00
C LEU A 84 -11.39 -20.56 19.16
N LYS A 85 -10.99 -19.47 18.50
CA LYS A 85 -9.62 -18.98 18.44
C LYS A 85 -9.57 -17.48 18.65
N VAL A 86 -8.56 -17.01 19.37
CA VAL A 86 -8.10 -15.62 19.32
C VAL A 86 -7.18 -15.49 18.11
N VAL A 87 -7.42 -14.51 17.26
CA VAL A 87 -6.62 -14.23 16.07
C VAL A 87 -5.88 -12.92 16.29
N LEU A 88 -4.56 -12.97 16.27
CA LEU A 88 -3.67 -11.81 16.29
C LEU A 88 -3.10 -11.63 14.90
N ASN A 89 -3.06 -10.40 14.39
CA ASN A 89 -2.47 -10.09 13.10
C ASN A 89 -1.81 -8.72 13.12
N GLY A 90 -0.94 -8.48 12.15
CA GLY A 90 -0.42 -7.17 11.88
C GLY A 90 0.44 -7.16 10.62
N SER A 91 0.61 -5.98 10.04
CA SER A 91 1.48 -5.77 8.90
C SER A 91 2.20 -4.43 8.96
N LEU A 92 3.29 -4.33 8.20
CA LEU A 92 4.07 -3.11 7.99
C LEU A 92 4.44 -3.05 6.52
N GLU A 93 4.12 -1.94 5.89
CA GLU A 93 4.55 -1.58 4.55
C GLU A 93 5.28 -0.24 4.62
N THR A 94 6.45 -0.17 4.00
CA THR A 94 7.17 1.09 3.86
C THR A 94 7.92 1.16 2.55
N PHE A 95 8.05 2.36 2.00
CA PHE A 95 8.90 2.63 0.86
C PHE A 95 9.42 4.06 0.86
N THR A 96 10.56 4.26 0.22
CA THR A 96 11.18 5.58 0.06
C THR A 96 10.43 6.44 -0.95
N LYS A 97 10.58 7.76 -0.86
CA LYS A 97 9.95 8.75 -1.75
C LYS A 97 10.19 8.52 -3.25
N ASP A 98 11.29 7.86 -3.60
CA ASP A 98 11.71 7.58 -4.98
C ASP A 98 11.26 6.20 -5.46
N PHE A 99 10.60 5.42 -4.61
CA PHE A 99 10.04 4.13 -5.00
C PHE A 99 8.90 4.30 -6.01
N ARG A 100 8.92 3.48 -7.07
CA ARG A 100 7.96 3.55 -8.18
C ARG A 100 7.40 2.17 -8.49
N PHE A 101 6.12 2.00 -8.21
CA PHE A 101 5.34 0.84 -8.64
C PHE A 101 5.08 0.90 -10.15
N ILE A 102 5.06 -0.26 -10.83
CA ILE A 102 4.71 -0.35 -12.25
C ILE A 102 3.21 -0.05 -12.47
N GLU A 103 2.38 -0.54 -11.54
CA GLU A 103 0.94 -0.36 -11.54
C GLU A 103 0.43 -0.03 -10.13
N ARG A 104 -0.85 0.33 -10.03
CA ARG A 104 -1.49 0.57 -8.73
C ARG A 104 -1.55 -0.76 -7.96
N TYR A 105 -0.95 -0.77 -6.78
CA TYR A 105 -0.91 -1.95 -5.92
C TYR A 105 -1.87 -1.86 -4.71
N ARG A 106 -2.24 -0.65 -4.28
CA ARG A 106 -3.26 -0.42 -3.25
C ARG A 106 -4.67 -0.51 -3.81
N ALA A 107 -5.61 -0.84 -2.94
CA ALA A 107 -7.04 -0.82 -3.27
C ALA A 107 -7.45 0.54 -3.87
N VAL A 108 -8.38 0.53 -4.82
CA VAL A 108 -8.92 1.76 -5.46
C VAL A 108 -9.42 2.77 -4.43
N GLU A 109 -9.95 2.28 -3.32
CA GLU A 109 -10.56 3.09 -2.27
C GLU A 109 -9.63 3.43 -1.12
N PHE A 110 -8.35 3.11 -1.24
CA PHE A 110 -7.37 3.38 -0.19
C PHE A 110 -7.34 4.87 0.16
N GLU A 111 -7.13 5.74 -0.81
CA GLU A 111 -7.00 7.18 -0.58
C GLU A 111 -8.29 7.79 -0.01
N ARG A 112 -9.47 7.27 -0.40
CA ARG A 112 -10.75 7.72 0.17
C ARG A 112 -10.93 7.24 1.61
N ASN A 113 -10.60 5.99 1.91
CA ASN A 113 -10.70 5.44 3.26
C ASN A 113 -9.73 6.11 4.25
N TRP A 114 -8.70 6.79 3.74
CA TRP A 114 -7.74 7.59 4.50
C TRP A 114 -7.97 9.11 4.39
N ASN A 115 -8.99 9.58 3.67
CA ASN A 115 -9.17 11.01 3.38
C ASN A 115 -7.90 11.69 2.81
N ALA A 116 -7.11 10.95 2.03
CA ALA A 116 -5.81 11.36 1.51
C ALA A 116 -5.82 11.71 0.01
N LEU A 117 -7.01 11.88 -0.60
CA LEU A 117 -7.17 12.17 -2.03
C LEU A 117 -6.47 13.47 -2.48
N THR A 118 -6.39 14.46 -1.60
CA THR A 118 -5.75 15.77 -1.87
C THR A 118 -4.35 15.88 -1.29
N VAL A 119 -3.85 14.82 -0.67
CA VAL A 119 -2.52 14.78 -0.04
C VAL A 119 -1.48 14.44 -1.09
N VAL A 120 -0.42 15.23 -1.17
CA VAL A 120 0.71 14.94 -2.06
C VAL A 120 1.47 13.71 -1.54
N GLN A 121 1.70 12.74 -2.42
CA GLN A 121 2.26 11.42 -2.10
C GLN A 121 3.78 11.35 -2.43
N ASP A 122 4.52 12.42 -2.18
CA ASP A 122 5.93 12.59 -2.59
C ASP A 122 6.97 12.36 -1.47
N GLY A 123 6.51 11.96 -0.28
CA GLY A 123 7.36 11.60 0.86
C GLY A 123 7.57 10.09 0.99
N ASP A 124 8.47 9.69 1.90
CA ASP A 124 8.52 8.30 2.35
C ASP A 124 7.20 7.92 3.00
N GLN A 125 6.75 6.69 2.76
CA GLN A 125 5.48 6.23 3.27
C GLN A 125 5.66 5.07 4.23
N VAL A 126 4.83 5.07 5.28
CA VAL A 126 4.72 3.97 6.24
C VAL A 126 3.25 3.69 6.46
N LEU A 127 2.82 2.46 6.21
CA LEU A 127 1.50 1.95 6.53
C LEU A 127 1.69 0.76 7.48
N ALA A 128 1.05 0.78 8.64
CA ALA A 128 1.13 -0.33 9.58
C ALA A 128 -0.26 -0.67 10.11
N ASP A 129 -0.47 -1.93 10.45
CA ASP A 129 -1.69 -2.37 11.13
C ASP A 129 -1.38 -3.42 12.19
N ALA A 130 -2.24 -3.46 13.21
CA ALA A 130 -2.28 -4.51 14.18
C ALA A 130 -3.73 -4.78 14.59
N GLY A 131 -4.07 -6.05 14.80
CA GLY A 131 -5.43 -6.45 15.12
C GLY A 131 -5.52 -7.66 16.03
N VAL A 132 -6.62 -7.69 16.77
CA VAL A 132 -7.05 -8.82 17.60
C VAL A 132 -8.50 -9.15 17.26
N GLY A 133 -8.81 -10.44 17.17
CA GLY A 133 -10.16 -10.90 16.94
C GLY A 133 -10.46 -12.23 17.60
N LEU A 134 -11.74 -12.58 17.63
CA LEU A 134 -12.25 -13.87 18.01
C LEU A 134 -12.91 -14.50 16.79
N ARG A 135 -12.67 -15.80 16.58
CA ARG A 135 -13.27 -16.56 15.49
C ARG A 135 -13.66 -17.96 15.98
N GLY A 136 -14.88 -18.38 15.73
CA GLY A 136 -15.37 -19.72 16.07
C GLY A 136 -16.55 -20.10 15.20
N ARG A 137 -16.77 -21.40 15.01
CA ARG A 137 -17.88 -21.90 14.18
C ARG A 137 -19.24 -21.50 14.73
N SER A 138 -19.39 -21.50 16.05
CA SER A 138 -20.65 -21.19 16.73
C SER A 138 -20.98 -19.69 16.74
N ILE A 139 -19.97 -18.83 16.89
CA ILE A 139 -20.14 -17.39 17.08
C ILE A 139 -19.90 -16.55 15.82
N GLY A 140 -19.24 -17.10 14.80
CA GLY A 140 -18.73 -16.33 13.66
C GLY A 140 -17.37 -15.68 13.97
N ALA A 141 -17.16 -14.44 13.56
CA ALA A 141 -15.95 -13.67 13.80
C ALA A 141 -16.23 -12.21 14.18
N ILE A 142 -15.43 -11.69 15.10
CA ILE A 142 -15.35 -10.25 15.40
C ILE A 142 -13.89 -9.86 15.58
N GLY A 143 -13.51 -8.71 15.05
CA GLY A 143 -12.15 -8.20 15.12
C GLY A 143 -12.12 -6.71 15.39
N TYR A 144 -11.11 -6.29 16.12
CA TYR A 144 -10.72 -4.90 16.31
C TYR A 144 -9.30 -4.70 15.80
N GLY A 145 -9.09 -3.65 15.01
CA GLY A 145 -7.80 -3.30 14.44
C GLY A 145 -7.49 -1.82 14.60
N VAL A 146 -6.20 -1.52 14.67
CA VAL A 146 -5.64 -0.17 14.59
C VAL A 146 -4.70 -0.15 13.40
N GLU A 147 -4.86 0.86 12.54
CA GLU A 147 -4.05 1.10 11.38
C GLU A 147 -3.44 2.49 11.47
N THR A 148 -2.21 2.66 10.98
CA THR A 148 -1.55 3.96 10.85
C THR A 148 -1.08 4.15 9.42
N PHE A 149 -1.22 5.35 8.88
CA PHE A 149 -0.68 5.73 7.59
C PHE A 149 0.03 7.07 7.71
N HIS A 150 1.31 7.08 7.37
CA HIS A 150 2.18 8.24 7.45
C HIS A 150 2.83 8.49 6.10
N ILE A 151 2.88 9.76 5.71
CA ILE A 151 3.67 10.25 4.59
C ILE A 151 4.54 11.37 5.15
N ARG A 152 5.87 11.20 5.06
CA ARG A 152 6.84 12.13 5.63
C ARG A 152 6.55 13.57 5.19
N ASP A 153 6.38 14.46 6.17
CA ASP A 153 6.08 15.89 6.01
C ASP A 153 4.74 16.23 5.31
N ARG A 154 3.85 15.24 5.11
CA ARG A 154 2.62 15.41 4.32
C ARG A 154 1.34 14.95 5.01
N TYR A 155 1.40 13.89 5.82
CA TYR A 155 0.19 13.28 6.36
C TYR A 155 0.46 12.34 7.52
N ASP A 156 -0.40 12.42 8.53
CA ASP A 156 -0.43 11.50 9.67
C ASP A 156 -1.87 11.05 9.92
N GLY A 157 -2.13 9.75 9.79
CA GLY A 157 -3.45 9.16 10.02
C GLY A 157 -3.41 7.97 10.96
N VAL A 158 -4.39 7.89 11.85
CA VAL A 158 -4.66 6.72 12.70
C VAL A 158 -6.12 6.32 12.53
N ARG A 159 -6.36 5.06 12.15
CA ARG A 159 -7.69 4.51 11.94
C ARG A 159 -7.94 3.35 12.89
N GLN A 160 -9.07 3.39 13.59
CA GLN A 160 -9.59 2.24 14.34
C GLN A 160 -10.69 1.59 13.51
N VAL A 161 -10.73 0.26 13.49
CA VAL A 161 -11.70 -0.51 12.71
C VAL A 161 -12.23 -1.68 13.54
N ILE A 162 -13.56 -1.84 13.56
CA ILE A 162 -14.24 -3.03 14.05
C ILE A 162 -14.89 -3.72 12.86
N ASN A 163 -14.64 -5.01 12.70
CA ASN A 163 -15.31 -5.87 11.72
C ASN A 163 -16.07 -6.96 12.44
N SER A 164 -17.32 -7.20 12.06
CA SER A 164 -18.17 -8.25 12.62
C SER A 164 -18.82 -9.06 11.53
N ASP A 165 -18.84 -10.37 11.73
CA ASP A 165 -19.64 -11.37 11.04
C ASP A 165 -20.08 -12.38 12.10
N LEU A 166 -21.17 -12.08 12.80
CA LEU A 166 -21.58 -12.80 14.02
C LEU A 166 -22.87 -13.58 13.81
N HIS A 167 -22.89 -14.82 14.28
CA HIS A 167 -24.10 -15.64 14.35
C HIS A 167 -24.79 -15.41 15.72
N VAL A 168 -25.97 -14.78 15.72
CA VAL A 168 -26.74 -14.47 16.93
C VAL A 168 -28.15 -15.06 16.83
N GLY A 169 -28.27 -16.32 17.27
CA GLY A 169 -29.54 -17.06 17.17
C GLY A 169 -29.89 -17.31 15.70
N PRO A 170 -31.07 -16.89 15.22
CA PRO A 170 -31.45 -17.02 13.81
C PRO A 170 -30.91 -15.89 12.91
N TRP A 171 -30.13 -14.95 13.44
CA TRP A 171 -29.68 -13.74 12.74
C TRP A 171 -28.17 -13.76 12.51
N ASP A 172 -27.76 -13.21 11.36
CA ASP A 172 -26.37 -12.90 11.05
C ASP A 172 -26.16 -11.38 11.12
N LEU A 173 -25.19 -10.94 11.92
CA LEU A 173 -24.80 -9.53 12.04
C LEU A 173 -23.48 -9.32 11.31
N VAL A 174 -23.55 -8.67 10.14
CA VAL A 174 -22.39 -8.32 9.33
C VAL A 174 -22.23 -6.81 9.28
N GLY A 175 -21.02 -6.32 9.55
CA GLY A 175 -20.77 -4.90 9.52
C GLY A 175 -19.31 -4.50 9.75
N THR A 176 -18.99 -3.29 9.31
CA THR A 176 -17.72 -2.62 9.58
C THR A 176 -18.01 -1.25 10.16
N ALA A 177 -17.35 -0.91 11.27
CA ALA A 177 -17.32 0.43 11.83
C ALA A 177 -15.88 0.93 11.87
N SER A 178 -15.65 2.17 11.46
CA SER A 178 -14.31 2.76 11.47
C SER A 178 -14.32 4.21 11.96
N LEU A 179 -13.22 4.60 12.58
CA LEU A 179 -12.96 5.97 13.03
C LEU A 179 -11.56 6.36 12.60
N LEU A 180 -11.45 7.39 11.77
CA LEU A 180 -10.19 7.95 11.30
C LEU A 180 -9.93 9.29 11.97
N THR A 181 -8.74 9.47 12.52
CA THR A 181 -8.18 10.77 12.92
C THR A 181 -6.95 11.02 12.05
N ALA A 182 -6.89 12.17 11.38
CA ALA A 182 -5.77 12.50 10.52
C ALA A 182 -5.47 14.01 10.49
N SER A 183 -4.23 14.35 10.16
CA SER A 183 -3.72 15.72 9.96
C SER A 183 -2.82 15.82 8.74
#